data_AF-A0A150RRV5-F1
#
_entry.id   AF-A0A150RRV5-F1
#
_cell.length_a   1.000
_cell.length_b   1.000
_cell.length_c   1.000
_cell.angle_alpha   90.00
_cell.angle_beta   90.00
_cell.angle_gamma   90.00
#
_symmetry.space_group_name_H-M   'P 1'
#
loop_
_entity.id
_entity.type
_entity.pdbx_description
1 polymer ?
#
loop_
_entity_poly.entity_id
_entity_poly.type
_entity_poly.pdbx_seq_one_letter_code
_entity_poly.pdbx_strand_id
1 'polypeptide(L)'
;MKDDARARRLPRPAERPLDDGVRYGPETWRVIDHVAFCHWDRWLLRLALEEPRGLDAIAREFRARAASGGIRGDAAEAMLAQVVDLRGRLERLARTPEGVLDAEEQASEWLLKKAWKRVWHSGPSHRTDAMRNTPRRRLEARALRGHWPRFPVSPARFEPELRRLVGVDGYFDHRATDLLASFLESQIDVLEARAASELERLALHRAAMTAIIEMMEQVDDSYARMGEVFAASERAYLGLARDHAGLDGLLRDLLELAVWEDYGLLRGVDGFLGALQEEHANLAVRELASIIPELRRERLEYQLARALALRRAVLAPWG
;
A
#
# COMPACT_ATOMS: atom_id res chain seq x y z
N MET A 1 -41.91 48.46 6.87
CA MET A 1 -40.74 48.16 7.70
C MET A 1 -40.32 46.71 7.47
N LYS A 2 -39.37 46.49 6.56
CA LYS A 2 -38.65 45.22 6.42
C LYS A 2 -37.18 45.61 6.44
N ASP A 3 -36.52 45.33 7.55
CA ASP A 3 -35.15 45.73 7.81
C ASP A 3 -34.17 44.81 7.07
N ASP A 4 -33.25 45.48 6.37
CA ASP A 4 -32.18 44.94 5.54
C ASP A 4 -31.08 44.34 6.42
N ALA A 5 -31.13 43.03 6.67
CA ALA A 5 -30.00 42.28 7.21
C ALA A 5 -29.17 41.66 6.07
N ARG A 6 -28.65 42.49 5.16
CA ARG A 6 -27.61 42.07 4.21
C ARG A 6 -26.31 41.90 5.00
N ALA A 7 -25.97 40.66 5.33
CA ALA A 7 -24.72 40.28 5.96
C ALA A 7 -23.55 40.98 5.24
N ARG A 8 -22.92 41.95 5.93
CA ARG A 8 -21.73 42.66 5.45
C ARG A 8 -20.65 41.61 5.20
N ARG A 9 -20.39 41.29 3.92
CA ARG A 9 -19.21 40.53 3.52
C ARG A 9 -18.00 41.27 4.09
N LEU A 10 -17.20 40.55 4.88
CA LEU A 10 -15.95 41.04 5.42
C LEU A 10 -15.10 41.65 4.28
N PRO A 11 -14.37 42.75 4.54
CA PRO A 11 -13.53 43.37 3.53
C PRO A 11 -12.57 42.34 2.94
N ARG A 12 -12.42 42.35 1.60
CA ARG A 12 -11.44 41.52 0.91
C ARG A 12 -10.04 41.87 1.48
N PRO A 13 -9.18 40.87 1.75
CA PRO A 13 -7.80 41.12 2.16
C PRO A 13 -7.12 42.11 1.19
N ALA A 14 -6.25 42.97 1.73
CA ALA A 14 -5.51 43.98 0.95
C ALA A 14 -4.50 43.34 -0.03
N GLU A 15 -4.06 42.12 0.29
CA GLU A 15 -3.27 41.27 -0.59
C GLU A 15 -4.15 40.78 -1.76
N ARG A 16 -3.71 40.98 -3.02
CA ARG A 16 -4.37 40.30 -4.15
C ARG A 16 -4.25 38.81 -3.87
N PRO A 17 -5.36 38.07 -3.70
CA PRO A 17 -5.25 36.65 -3.44
C PRO A 17 -4.49 36.03 -4.61
N LEU A 18 -3.43 35.27 -4.34
CA LEU A 18 -2.82 34.34 -5.30
C LEU A 18 -3.76 33.16 -5.62
N ASP A 19 -5.07 33.44 -5.62
CA ASP A 19 -6.14 32.49 -5.81
C ASP A 19 -6.25 32.15 -7.29
N ASP A 20 -5.51 31.12 -7.64
CA ASP A 20 -5.60 30.36 -8.88
C ASP A 20 -6.96 29.65 -9.06
N GLY A 21 -7.86 29.72 -8.07
CA GLY A 21 -9.15 29.02 -8.09
C GLY A 21 -9.01 27.50 -7.87
N VAL A 22 -7.79 26.99 -7.66
CA VAL A 22 -7.51 25.57 -7.57
C VAL A 22 -7.92 25.01 -6.20
N ARG A 23 -8.65 23.90 -6.25
CA ARG A 23 -9.31 23.30 -5.09
C ARG A 23 -8.79 21.92 -4.73
N TYR A 24 -8.29 21.14 -5.68
CA TYR A 24 -8.10 19.70 -5.47
C TYR A 24 -6.64 19.34 -5.17
N GLY A 25 -5.68 20.01 -5.80
CA GLY A 25 -4.25 19.94 -5.50
C GLY A 25 -3.38 19.22 -6.56
N PRO A 26 -3.82 18.13 -7.22
CA PRO A 26 -3.02 17.45 -8.24
C PRO A 26 -2.79 18.22 -9.53
N GLU A 27 -3.55 19.28 -9.78
CA GLU A 27 -3.40 20.11 -10.97
C GLU A 27 -1.98 20.68 -11.06
N THR A 28 -1.40 20.72 -12.26
CA THR A 28 -0.07 21.27 -12.49
C THR A 28 -0.07 22.76 -12.18
N TRP A 29 0.85 23.17 -11.32
CA TRP A 29 1.07 24.57 -10.93
C TRP A 29 2.23 25.19 -11.71
N ARG A 30 3.36 24.48 -11.81
CA ARG A 30 4.60 24.99 -12.44
C ARG A 30 5.41 23.85 -13.06
N VAL A 31 6.21 24.17 -14.07
CA VAL A 31 7.20 23.24 -14.64
C VAL A 31 8.57 23.91 -14.62
N ILE A 32 9.59 23.22 -14.11
CA ILE A 32 10.98 23.69 -14.04
C ILE A 32 11.84 22.57 -14.61
N ASP A 33 12.65 22.85 -15.64
CA ASP A 33 13.54 21.88 -16.28
C ASP A 33 12.84 20.55 -16.61
N HIS A 34 11.65 20.64 -17.21
CA HIS A 34 10.75 19.51 -17.55
C HIS A 34 10.19 18.72 -16.36
N VAL A 35 10.45 19.14 -15.12
CA VAL A 35 9.85 18.57 -13.92
C VAL A 35 8.60 19.37 -13.55
N ALA A 36 7.45 18.69 -13.57
CA ALA A 36 6.19 19.29 -13.16
C ALA A 36 6.06 19.32 -11.62
N PHE A 37 5.50 20.43 -11.12
CA PHE A 37 5.09 20.66 -9.74
C PHE A 37 3.59 20.94 -9.73
N CYS A 38 2.88 20.35 -8.77
CA CYS A 38 1.44 20.52 -8.59
C CYS A 38 1.12 21.48 -7.43
N HIS A 39 -0.15 21.80 -7.22
CA HIS A 39 -0.56 22.69 -6.12
C HIS A 39 -0.31 22.07 -4.73
N TRP A 40 -0.30 20.74 -4.60
CA TRP A 40 0.17 20.11 -3.36
C TRP A 40 1.64 20.45 -3.06
N ASP A 41 2.48 20.47 -4.10
CA ASP A 41 3.89 20.87 -3.94
C ASP A 41 3.98 22.33 -3.52
N ARG A 42 3.25 23.23 -4.20
CA ARG A 42 3.19 24.66 -3.86
C ARG A 42 2.89 24.88 -2.37
N TRP A 43 1.88 24.18 -1.85
CA TRP A 43 1.48 24.31 -0.44
C TRP A 43 2.52 23.73 0.52
N LEU A 44 3.10 22.57 0.18
CA LEU A 44 4.17 21.96 0.99
C LEU A 44 5.43 22.83 1.03
N LEU A 45 5.84 23.37 -0.11
CA LEU A 45 6.98 24.28 -0.22
C LEU A 45 6.73 25.56 0.59
N ARG A 46 5.54 26.16 0.49
CA ARG A 46 5.23 27.37 1.25
C ARG A 46 5.28 27.12 2.75
N LEU A 47 4.74 26.01 3.23
CA LEU A 47 4.82 25.63 4.64
C LEU A 47 6.26 25.34 5.06
N ALA A 48 7.07 24.73 4.20
CA ALA A 48 8.46 24.43 4.52
C ALA A 48 9.29 25.69 4.84
N LEU A 49 8.94 26.86 4.30
CA LEU A 49 9.62 28.12 4.63
C LEU A 49 9.42 28.55 6.09
N GLU A 50 8.32 28.14 6.73
CA GLU A 50 8.00 28.49 8.13
C GLU A 50 8.47 27.44 9.14
N GLU A 51 8.86 26.26 8.65
CA GLU A 51 9.25 25.13 9.49
C GLU A 51 10.76 25.13 9.72
N PRO A 52 11.26 25.04 10.98
CA PRO A 52 12.70 25.11 11.28
C PRO A 52 13.57 24.05 10.59
N ARG A 53 12.96 22.99 10.06
CA ARG A 53 13.62 21.94 9.26
C ARG A 53 12.94 21.71 7.92
N GLY A 54 12.16 22.68 7.45
CA GLY A 54 11.39 22.61 6.22
C GLY A 54 10.60 21.31 6.05
N LEU A 55 10.78 20.68 4.89
CA LEU A 55 10.10 19.44 4.52
C LEU A 55 10.40 18.27 5.48
N ASP A 56 11.52 18.27 6.21
CA ASP A 56 11.82 17.22 7.20
C ASP A 56 10.90 17.29 8.43
N ALA A 57 10.59 18.51 8.90
CA ALA A 57 9.65 18.70 10.00
C ALA A 57 8.26 18.24 9.59
N ILE A 58 7.83 18.61 8.38
CA ILE A 58 6.54 18.22 7.79
C ILE A 58 6.45 16.69 7.64
N ALA A 59 7.50 16.06 7.08
CA ALA A 59 7.55 14.60 6.94
C ALA A 59 7.49 13.89 8.29
N ARG A 60 8.17 14.41 9.32
CA ARG A 60 8.13 13.84 10.68
C ARG A 60 6.73 13.89 11.28
N GLU A 61 6.01 15.00 11.10
CA GLU A 61 4.62 15.14 11.56
C GLU A 61 3.70 14.15 10.84
N PHE A 62 3.80 14.03 9.52
CA PHE A 62 3.00 13.04 8.79
C PHE A 62 3.32 11.60 9.20
N ARG A 63 4.58 11.27 9.50
CA ARG A 63 4.93 9.95 10.07
C ARG A 63 4.25 9.70 11.41
N ALA A 64 4.22 10.69 12.30
CA ALA A 64 3.55 10.57 13.59
C ALA A 64 2.03 10.34 13.42
N ARG A 65 1.40 11.06 12.48
CA ARG A 65 -0.03 10.90 12.16
C ARG A 65 -0.34 9.58 11.46
N ALA A 66 0.54 9.11 10.58
CA ALA A 66 0.39 7.80 9.93
C ALA A 66 0.42 6.67 10.96
N ALA A 67 1.26 6.79 12.00
CA ALA A 67 1.37 5.81 13.06
C ALA A 67 0.12 5.72 13.97
N SER A 68 -0.74 6.75 14.03
CA SER A 68 -1.94 6.71 14.89
C SER A 68 -3.12 5.91 14.32
N GLY A 69 -3.01 5.38 13.09
CA GLY A 69 -4.01 4.50 12.47
C GLY A 69 -5.29 5.19 11.96
N GLY A 70 -6.11 4.43 11.22
CA GLY A 70 -7.43 4.85 10.68
C GLY A 70 -7.38 5.72 9.42
N ILE A 71 -8.54 6.27 9.01
CA ILE A 71 -8.71 7.11 7.79
C ILE A 71 -7.72 8.29 7.76
N ARG A 72 -7.45 8.88 8.92
CA ARG A 72 -6.47 9.98 9.06
C ARG A 72 -5.03 9.51 8.86
N GLY A 73 -4.73 8.25 9.17
CA GLY A 73 -3.42 7.64 8.95
C GLY A 73 -3.12 7.44 7.46
N ASP A 74 -4.08 6.93 6.67
CA ASP A 74 -3.93 6.75 5.21
C ASP A 74 -3.76 8.10 4.48
N ALA A 75 -4.52 9.12 4.87
CA ALA A 75 -4.30 10.48 4.35
C ALA A 75 -2.90 11.04 4.71
N ALA A 76 -2.40 10.77 5.92
CA ALA A 76 -1.07 11.19 6.34
C ALA A 76 0.04 10.42 5.60
N GLU A 77 -0.13 9.12 5.36
CA GLU A 77 0.80 8.29 4.58
C GLU A 77 0.87 8.78 3.12
N ALA A 78 -0.28 9.10 2.52
CA ALA A 78 -0.35 9.70 1.19
C ALA A 78 0.41 11.04 1.12
N MET A 79 0.18 11.95 2.09
CA MET A 79 0.91 13.22 2.15
C MET A 79 2.41 13.03 2.39
N LEU A 80 2.81 12.05 3.21
CA LEU A 80 4.22 11.70 3.40
C LEU A 80 4.86 11.24 2.09
N ALA A 81 4.16 10.42 1.30
CA ALA A 81 4.64 9.99 -0.01
C ALA A 81 4.83 11.18 -0.97
N GLN A 82 3.91 12.17 -0.95
CA GLN A 82 4.10 13.42 -1.69
C GLN A 82 5.35 14.19 -1.25
N VAL A 83 5.60 14.28 0.06
CA VAL A 83 6.79 14.97 0.58
C VAL A 83 8.09 14.28 0.15
N VAL A 84 8.12 12.94 0.17
CA VAL A 84 9.28 12.16 -0.29
C VAL A 84 9.53 12.38 -1.78
N ASP A 85 8.47 12.31 -2.60
CA ASP A 85 8.58 12.58 -4.04
C ASP A 85 9.06 14.01 -4.34
N LEU A 86 8.46 15.01 -3.67
CA LEU A 86 8.84 16.41 -3.80
C LEU A 86 10.32 16.63 -3.45
N ARG A 87 10.81 16.03 -2.36
CA ARG A 87 12.23 16.08 -2.00
C ARG A 87 13.13 15.48 -3.08
N GLY A 88 12.78 14.30 -3.60
CA GLY A 88 13.55 13.67 -4.67
C GLY A 88 13.60 14.52 -5.93
N ARG A 89 12.50 15.23 -6.26
CA ARG A 89 12.47 16.21 -7.37
C ARG A 89 13.36 17.42 -7.08
N LEU A 90 13.30 17.99 -5.88
CA LEU A 90 14.15 19.12 -5.46
C LEU A 90 15.64 18.75 -5.49
N GLU A 91 16.01 17.59 -4.95
CA GLU A 91 17.38 17.07 -4.93
C GLU A 91 17.92 16.89 -6.36
N ARG A 92 17.12 16.30 -7.26
CA ARG A 92 17.50 16.11 -8.67
C ARG A 92 17.73 17.43 -9.42
N LEU A 93 16.95 18.45 -9.10
CA LEU A 93 17.07 19.79 -9.67
C LEU A 93 18.12 20.66 -8.96
N ALA A 94 18.72 20.17 -7.88
CA ALA A 94 19.56 20.94 -6.96
C ALA A 94 18.89 22.26 -6.51
N ARG A 95 17.60 22.19 -6.15
CA ARG A 95 16.79 23.34 -5.70
C ARG A 95 16.36 23.22 -4.25
N THR A 96 16.19 24.36 -3.60
CA THR A 96 15.53 24.48 -2.29
C THR A 96 14.09 24.95 -2.47
N PRO A 97 13.22 24.89 -1.44
CA PRO A 97 11.88 25.45 -1.51
C PRO A 97 11.84 26.93 -1.91
N GLU A 98 12.77 27.74 -1.40
CA GLU A 98 12.94 29.15 -1.75
C GLU A 98 13.29 29.32 -3.24
N GLY A 99 14.08 28.40 -3.80
CA GLY A 99 14.46 28.43 -5.21
C GLY A 99 13.35 28.03 -6.17
N VAL A 100 12.23 27.47 -5.68
CA VAL A 100 11.09 27.04 -6.50
C VAL A 100 9.93 28.03 -6.43
N LEU A 101 9.70 28.66 -5.28
CA LEU A 101 8.66 29.69 -5.09
C LEU A 101 9.17 31.06 -5.54
N ASP A 102 8.32 31.87 -6.18
CA ASP A 102 8.69 33.26 -6.46
C ASP A 102 8.57 34.16 -5.21
N ALA A 103 9.10 35.39 -5.27
CA ALA A 103 9.14 36.30 -4.13
C ALA A 103 7.74 36.67 -3.60
N GLU A 104 6.73 36.73 -4.47
CA GLU A 104 5.35 37.03 -4.07
C GLU A 104 4.75 35.84 -3.30
N GLU A 105 4.99 34.62 -3.77
CA GLU A 105 4.56 33.39 -3.11
C GLU A 105 5.24 33.19 -1.75
N GLN A 106 6.54 33.48 -1.67
CA GLN A 106 7.30 33.41 -0.43
C GLN A 106 6.71 34.38 0.61
N ALA A 107 6.41 35.62 0.23
CA ALA A 107 5.87 36.64 1.11
C ALA A 107 4.37 36.46 1.44
N SER A 108 3.64 35.57 0.73
CA SER A 108 2.19 35.54 0.81
C SER A 108 1.65 34.89 2.08
N GLU A 109 0.97 35.69 2.92
CA GLU A 109 0.25 35.21 4.11
C GLU A 109 -1.00 34.41 3.72
N TRP A 110 -1.67 34.83 2.64
CA TRP A 110 -2.82 34.11 2.13
C TRP A 110 -2.45 32.68 1.70
N LEU A 111 -1.34 32.53 0.94
CA LEU A 111 -0.88 31.23 0.48
C LEU A 111 -0.48 30.35 1.68
N LEU A 112 0.20 30.92 2.67
CA LEU A 112 0.54 30.21 3.90
C LEU A 112 -0.70 29.68 4.62
N LYS A 113 -1.72 30.52 4.82
CA LYS A 113 -2.98 30.12 5.45
C LYS A 113 -3.72 29.04 4.65
N LYS A 114 -3.75 29.16 3.30
CA LYS A 114 -4.33 28.14 2.41
C LYS A 114 -3.56 26.83 2.55
N ALA A 115 -2.24 26.87 2.49
CA ALA A 115 -1.38 25.70 2.62
C ALA A 115 -1.59 25.00 3.97
N TRP A 116 -1.57 25.74 5.07
CA TRP A 116 -1.82 25.21 6.41
C TRP A 116 -3.16 24.49 6.52
N LYS A 117 -4.23 25.10 5.99
CA LYS A 117 -5.57 24.49 5.97
C LYS A 117 -5.60 23.22 5.11
N ARG A 118 -4.98 23.26 3.92
CA ARG A 118 -5.01 22.13 2.98
C ARG A 118 -4.21 20.94 3.48
N VAL A 119 -2.96 21.18 3.84
CA VAL A 119 -1.98 20.16 4.24
C VAL A 119 -2.33 19.56 5.60
N TRP A 120 -2.67 20.38 6.60
CA TRP A 120 -2.85 19.88 7.97
C TRP A 120 -4.27 19.49 8.37
N HIS A 121 -5.29 20.06 7.72
CA HIS A 121 -6.69 19.94 8.19
C HIS A 121 -7.60 19.26 7.18
N SER A 122 -7.42 19.54 5.89
CA SER A 122 -8.31 19.02 4.84
C SER A 122 -7.84 17.66 4.32
N GLY A 123 -6.53 17.44 4.25
CA GLY A 123 -5.95 16.25 3.64
C GLY A 123 -6.22 16.17 2.12
N PRO A 124 -5.65 15.17 1.44
CA PRO A 124 -5.77 15.03 0.00
C PRO A 124 -7.11 14.41 -0.41
N SER A 125 -8.08 15.28 -0.74
CA SER A 125 -9.35 14.83 -1.37
C SER A 125 -9.12 14.18 -2.74
N HIS A 126 -8.07 14.61 -3.45
CA HIS A 126 -7.62 14.03 -4.71
C HIS A 126 -6.12 13.77 -4.60
N ARG A 127 -5.72 12.54 -4.89
CA ARG A 127 -4.35 12.07 -4.76
C ARG A 127 -3.59 12.22 -6.09
N THR A 128 -2.37 12.72 -5.99
CA THR A 128 -1.35 12.58 -7.04
C THR A 128 -0.92 11.12 -7.17
N ASP A 129 -0.16 10.78 -8.21
CA ASP A 129 0.43 9.44 -8.35
C ASP A 129 1.37 9.10 -7.19
N ALA A 130 2.18 10.07 -6.74
CA ALA A 130 3.04 9.90 -5.56
C ALA A 130 2.23 9.57 -4.30
N MET A 131 1.10 10.27 -4.07
CA MET A 131 0.20 10.02 -2.95
C MET A 131 -0.52 8.65 -3.02
N ARG A 132 -0.74 8.12 -4.22
CA ARG A 132 -1.31 6.76 -4.41
C ARG A 132 -0.25 5.68 -4.20
N ASN A 133 0.99 5.97 -4.57
CA ASN A 133 2.11 5.05 -4.54
C ASN A 133 2.82 5.04 -3.17
N THR A 134 2.08 4.87 -2.08
CA THR A 134 2.66 4.86 -0.72
C THR A 134 3.55 3.63 -0.49
N PRO A 135 4.48 3.66 0.49
CA PRO A 135 5.27 2.49 0.85
C PRO A 135 4.40 1.26 1.13
N ARG A 136 3.29 1.41 1.86
CA ARG A 136 2.35 0.33 2.12
C ARG A 136 1.83 -0.30 0.83
N ARG A 137 1.28 0.52 -0.09
CA ARG A 137 0.74 0.06 -1.37
C ARG A 137 1.77 -0.64 -2.25
N ARG A 138 3.00 -0.12 -2.30
CA ARG A 138 4.08 -0.74 -3.09
C ARG A 138 4.48 -2.10 -2.56
N LEU A 139 4.64 -2.22 -1.25
CA LEU A 139 5.10 -3.43 -0.61
C LEU A 139 3.99 -4.50 -0.57
N GLU A 140 2.73 -4.09 -0.37
CA GLU A 140 1.55 -4.93 -0.54
C GLU A 140 1.47 -5.49 -1.97
N ALA A 141 1.58 -4.63 -2.99
CA ALA A 141 1.57 -5.08 -4.38
C ALA A 141 2.72 -6.05 -4.70
N ARG A 142 3.91 -5.82 -4.11
CA ARG A 142 5.06 -6.72 -4.23
C ARG A 142 4.81 -8.06 -3.54
N ALA A 143 4.21 -8.07 -2.36
CA ALA A 143 3.85 -9.30 -1.66
C ALA A 143 2.80 -10.13 -2.41
N LEU A 144 1.85 -9.46 -3.09
CA LEU A 144 0.82 -10.17 -3.85
C LEU A 144 1.33 -10.77 -5.16
N ARG A 145 2.26 -10.09 -5.86
CA ARG A 145 2.67 -10.46 -7.24
C ARG A 145 4.13 -10.26 -7.60
N GLY A 146 4.89 -9.45 -6.85
CA GLY A 146 6.22 -8.98 -7.25
C GLY A 146 7.27 -10.07 -7.42
N HIS A 147 7.09 -11.22 -6.77
CA HIS A 147 7.99 -12.36 -6.87
C HIS A 147 7.54 -13.42 -7.88
N TRP A 148 6.34 -13.31 -8.45
CA TRP A 148 5.78 -14.28 -9.40
C TRP A 148 6.66 -14.58 -10.63
N PRO A 149 7.43 -13.63 -11.19
CA PRO A 149 8.33 -13.93 -12.30
C PRO A 149 9.50 -14.86 -11.96
N ARG A 150 9.80 -15.08 -10.67
CA ARG A 150 10.89 -15.97 -10.23
C ARG A 150 10.48 -17.44 -10.12
N PHE A 151 9.17 -17.70 -10.12
CA PHE A 151 8.65 -19.07 -10.05
C PHE A 151 8.93 -19.78 -11.38
N PRO A 152 9.27 -21.09 -11.37
CA PRO A 152 9.43 -21.85 -12.62
C PRO A 152 8.17 -21.83 -13.49
N VAL A 153 6.99 -21.83 -12.86
CA VAL A 153 5.71 -21.53 -13.49
C VAL A 153 5.14 -20.32 -12.78
N SER A 154 4.95 -19.22 -13.50
CA SER A 154 4.42 -18.00 -12.89
C SER A 154 2.95 -18.13 -12.50
N PRO A 155 2.55 -17.80 -11.24
CA PRO A 155 1.15 -17.74 -10.85
C PRO A 155 0.29 -16.81 -11.73
N ALA A 156 0.93 -15.81 -12.37
CA ALA A 156 0.29 -14.88 -13.30
C ALA A 156 -0.51 -15.57 -14.43
N ARG A 157 -0.12 -16.79 -14.81
CA ARG A 157 -0.82 -17.57 -15.85
C ARG A 157 -2.27 -17.88 -15.46
N PHE A 158 -2.55 -18.14 -14.19
CA PHE A 158 -3.86 -18.57 -13.71
C PHE A 158 -4.75 -17.40 -13.30
N GLU A 159 -4.14 -16.26 -12.98
CA GLU A 159 -4.83 -15.09 -12.46
C GLU A 159 -6.01 -14.62 -13.34
N PRO A 160 -5.92 -14.51 -14.68
CA PRO A 160 -7.05 -14.05 -15.49
C PRO A 160 -8.29 -14.94 -15.37
N GLU A 161 -8.12 -16.26 -15.22
CA GLU A 161 -9.24 -17.19 -15.10
C GLU A 161 -9.89 -17.12 -13.72
N LEU A 162 -9.08 -17.02 -12.67
CA LEU A 162 -9.57 -16.87 -11.29
C LEU A 162 -10.26 -15.51 -11.10
N ARG A 163 -9.70 -14.43 -11.66
CA ARG A 163 -10.27 -13.07 -11.57
C ARG A 163 -11.55 -12.89 -12.37
N ARG A 164 -11.80 -13.66 -13.43
CA ARG A 164 -13.04 -13.54 -14.22
C ARG A 164 -14.30 -13.80 -13.39
N LEU A 165 -14.18 -14.59 -12.32
CA LEU A 165 -15.28 -14.86 -11.40
C LEU A 165 -15.51 -13.70 -10.43
N VAL A 166 -14.47 -12.93 -10.17
CA VAL A 166 -14.47 -11.74 -9.32
C VAL A 166 -15.01 -10.59 -10.17
N GLY A 167 -16.31 -10.32 -10.05
CA GLY A 167 -16.91 -9.12 -10.64
C GLY A 167 -16.09 -7.88 -10.24
N VAL A 168 -15.92 -6.95 -11.16
CA VAL A 168 -14.99 -5.81 -10.98
C VAL A 168 -15.54 -4.74 -10.05
N ASP A 169 -16.87 -4.74 -9.80
CA ASP A 169 -17.58 -3.69 -9.09
C ASP A 169 -18.68 -4.25 -8.19
N GLY A 170 -18.66 -3.89 -6.91
CA GLY A 170 -19.76 -4.12 -5.98
C GLY A 170 -19.33 -4.67 -4.61
N TYR A 171 -20.30 -4.72 -3.70
CA TYR A 171 -20.19 -5.45 -2.45
C TYR A 171 -21.11 -6.67 -2.53
N PHE A 172 -20.60 -7.84 -2.17
CA PHE A 172 -21.35 -9.10 -2.16
C PHE A 172 -21.80 -9.40 -0.73
N ASP A 173 -23.11 -9.60 -0.54
CA ASP A 173 -23.63 -10.10 0.73
C ASP A 173 -23.25 -11.57 0.95
N HIS A 174 -23.50 -12.10 2.14
CA HIS A 174 -23.12 -13.47 2.50
C HIS A 174 -23.61 -14.55 1.51
N ARG A 175 -24.80 -14.40 0.91
CA ARG A 175 -25.33 -15.39 -0.04
C ARG A 175 -24.59 -15.34 -1.37
N ALA A 176 -24.29 -14.13 -1.82
CA ALA A 176 -23.50 -13.92 -3.02
C ALA A 176 -22.03 -14.36 -2.79
N THR A 177 -21.48 -14.14 -1.60
CA THR A 177 -20.16 -14.66 -1.20
C THR A 177 -20.11 -16.19 -1.26
N ASP A 178 -21.12 -16.88 -0.72
CA ASP A 178 -21.18 -18.35 -0.76
C ASP A 178 -21.18 -18.88 -2.20
N LEU A 179 -22.03 -18.30 -3.06
CA LEU A 179 -22.09 -18.68 -4.47
C LEU A 179 -20.76 -18.42 -5.19
N LEU A 180 -20.14 -17.27 -4.93
CA LEU A 180 -18.86 -16.88 -5.50
C LEU A 180 -17.73 -17.82 -5.05
N ALA A 181 -17.72 -18.20 -3.77
CA ALA A 181 -16.77 -19.18 -3.25
C ALA A 181 -16.93 -20.55 -3.91
N SER A 182 -18.17 -21.03 -4.11
CA SER A 182 -18.43 -22.28 -4.85
C SER A 182 -17.96 -22.21 -6.30
N PHE A 183 -18.13 -21.08 -6.99
CA PHE A 183 -17.60 -20.91 -8.34
C PHE A 183 -16.08 -20.89 -8.37
N LEU A 184 -15.45 -20.22 -7.41
CA LEU A 184 -14.00 -20.16 -7.33
C LEU A 184 -13.40 -21.54 -7.04
N GLU A 185 -13.96 -22.28 -6.08
CA GLU A 185 -13.58 -23.66 -5.78
C GLU A 185 -13.69 -24.55 -7.02
N SER A 186 -14.83 -24.51 -7.72
CA SER A 186 -15.03 -25.28 -8.96
C SER A 186 -14.01 -24.92 -10.05
N GLN A 187 -13.64 -23.64 -10.17
CA GLN A 187 -12.66 -23.20 -11.15
C GLN A 187 -11.24 -23.62 -10.78
N ILE A 188 -10.90 -23.62 -9.49
CA ILE A 188 -9.64 -24.18 -8.99
C ILE A 188 -9.56 -25.66 -9.34
N ASP A 189 -10.61 -26.44 -9.09
CA ASP A 189 -10.65 -27.87 -9.42
C ASP A 189 -10.44 -28.14 -10.92
N VAL A 190 -11.10 -27.35 -11.78
CA VAL A 190 -10.95 -27.46 -13.24
C VAL A 190 -9.53 -27.13 -13.69
N LEU A 191 -8.92 -26.09 -13.11
CA LEU A 191 -7.55 -25.69 -13.41
C LEU A 191 -6.54 -26.73 -12.89
N GLU A 192 -6.77 -27.27 -11.71
CA GLU A 192 -5.92 -28.27 -11.08
C GLU A 192 -5.95 -29.59 -11.87
N ALA A 193 -7.12 -30.03 -12.32
CA ALA A 193 -7.27 -31.20 -13.18
C ALA A 193 -6.53 -31.09 -14.53
N ARG A 194 -6.25 -29.86 -14.98
CA ARG A 194 -5.50 -29.55 -16.20
C ARG A 194 -4.02 -29.29 -15.96
N ALA A 195 -3.59 -29.15 -14.72
CA ALA A 195 -2.21 -28.87 -14.38
C ALA A 195 -1.32 -30.08 -14.73
N ALA A 196 -0.30 -29.84 -15.56
CA ALA A 196 0.59 -30.87 -16.08
C ALA A 196 1.71 -31.27 -15.09
N SER A 197 1.90 -30.51 -14.00
CA SER A 197 2.95 -30.76 -13.01
C SER A 197 2.60 -30.19 -11.63
N GLU A 198 3.35 -30.62 -10.62
CA GLU A 198 3.27 -30.07 -9.25
C GLU A 198 3.61 -28.57 -9.20
N LEU A 199 4.54 -28.10 -10.03
CA LEU A 199 4.89 -26.68 -10.12
C LEU A 199 3.75 -25.85 -10.69
N GLU A 200 2.96 -26.40 -11.63
CA GLU A 200 1.75 -25.73 -12.12
C GLU A 200 0.68 -25.67 -11.01
N ARG A 201 0.49 -26.73 -10.23
CA ARG A 201 -0.44 -26.74 -9.09
C ARG A 201 -0.03 -25.75 -8.00
N LEU A 202 1.27 -25.68 -7.69
CA LEU A 202 1.83 -24.72 -6.75
C LEU A 202 1.54 -23.29 -7.20
N ALA A 203 1.79 -22.99 -8.47
CA ALA A 203 1.51 -21.68 -9.06
C ALA A 203 -0.01 -21.35 -9.08
N LEU A 204 -0.87 -22.33 -9.35
CA LEU A 204 -2.33 -22.19 -9.30
C LEU A 204 -2.80 -21.79 -7.90
N HIS A 205 -2.46 -22.55 -6.86
CA HIS A 205 -2.91 -22.24 -5.50
C HIS A 205 -2.34 -20.91 -5.00
N ARG A 206 -1.13 -20.54 -5.42
CA ARG A 206 -0.59 -19.22 -5.12
C ARG A 206 -1.39 -18.08 -5.74
N ALA A 207 -1.82 -18.24 -6.98
CA ALA A 207 -2.69 -17.29 -7.67
C ALA A 207 -4.08 -17.22 -7.02
N ALA A 208 -4.63 -18.38 -6.63
CA ALA A 208 -5.92 -18.47 -5.93
C ALA A 208 -5.89 -17.70 -4.60
N MET A 209 -4.84 -17.87 -3.78
CA MET A 209 -4.67 -17.09 -2.55
C MET A 209 -4.65 -15.57 -2.80
N THR A 210 -3.93 -15.10 -3.83
CA THR A 210 -3.96 -13.66 -4.19
C THR A 210 -5.35 -13.20 -4.61
N ALA A 211 -6.05 -13.97 -5.46
CA ALA A 211 -7.39 -13.61 -5.91
C ALA A 211 -8.36 -13.48 -4.72
N ILE A 212 -8.31 -14.43 -3.79
CA ILE A 212 -9.16 -14.42 -2.59
C ILE A 212 -8.84 -13.23 -1.69
N ILE A 213 -7.57 -12.94 -1.40
CA ILE A 213 -7.18 -11.78 -0.58
C ILE A 213 -7.76 -10.49 -1.14
N GLU A 214 -7.72 -10.30 -2.45
CA GLU A 214 -8.30 -9.10 -3.07
C GLU A 214 -9.83 -9.08 -3.06
N MET A 215 -10.47 -10.26 -3.06
CA MET A 215 -11.92 -10.37 -2.92
C MET A 215 -12.40 -10.00 -1.52
N MET A 216 -11.58 -10.24 -0.48
CA MET A 216 -11.97 -9.97 0.91
C MET A 216 -12.38 -8.52 1.18
N GLU A 217 -11.92 -7.56 0.38
CA GLU A 217 -12.37 -6.16 0.47
C GLU A 217 -13.83 -5.96 0.02
N GLN A 218 -14.40 -6.90 -0.73
CA GLN A 218 -15.67 -6.76 -1.44
C GLN A 218 -16.75 -7.74 -0.98
N VAL A 219 -16.43 -8.68 -0.09
CA VAL A 219 -17.36 -9.74 0.31
C VAL A 219 -17.72 -9.67 1.80
N ASP A 220 -18.96 -9.99 2.11
CA ASP A 220 -19.38 -10.38 3.46
C ASP A 220 -19.04 -11.86 3.66
N ASP A 221 -17.88 -12.17 4.25
CA ASP A 221 -17.48 -13.55 4.56
C ASP A 221 -17.80 -13.94 6.00
N SER A 222 -18.92 -13.46 6.56
CA SER A 222 -19.31 -13.76 7.95
C SER A 222 -19.52 -15.25 8.24
N TYR A 223 -19.78 -16.08 7.22
CA TYR A 223 -19.85 -17.55 7.32
C TYR A 223 -18.55 -18.26 6.93
N ALA A 224 -17.47 -17.50 6.70
CA ALA A 224 -16.12 -17.98 6.41
C ALA A 224 -15.99 -18.87 5.17
N ARG A 225 -16.96 -18.85 4.24
CA ARG A 225 -16.93 -19.73 3.07
C ARG A 225 -15.77 -19.37 2.13
N MET A 226 -15.48 -18.08 1.94
CA MET A 226 -14.31 -17.66 1.19
C MET A 226 -13.02 -18.02 1.93
N GLY A 227 -13.00 -17.84 3.25
CA GLY A 227 -11.91 -18.29 4.11
C GLY A 227 -11.63 -19.80 4.05
N GLU A 228 -12.64 -20.64 3.86
CA GLU A 228 -12.48 -22.09 3.66
C GLU A 228 -11.79 -22.42 2.33
N VAL A 229 -12.18 -21.75 1.24
CA VAL A 229 -11.53 -21.90 -0.07
C VAL A 229 -10.06 -21.44 0.00
N PHE A 230 -9.79 -20.35 0.72
CA PHE A 230 -8.42 -19.91 1.00
C PHE A 230 -7.65 -20.98 1.75
N ALA A 231 -8.20 -21.49 2.85
CA ALA A 231 -7.52 -22.49 3.68
C ALA A 231 -7.22 -23.79 2.91
N ALA A 232 -8.11 -24.20 1.99
CA ALA A 232 -7.85 -25.32 1.09
C ALA A 232 -6.65 -25.03 0.17
N SER A 233 -6.62 -23.85 -0.46
CA SER A 233 -5.51 -23.43 -1.32
C SER A 233 -4.20 -23.27 -0.55
N GLU A 234 -4.23 -22.70 0.66
CA GLU A 234 -3.06 -22.59 1.54
C GLU A 234 -2.49 -23.98 1.85
N ARG A 235 -3.32 -24.93 2.28
CA ARG A 235 -2.87 -26.29 2.59
C ARG A 235 -2.22 -26.97 1.39
N ALA A 236 -2.84 -26.86 0.22
CA ALA A 236 -2.29 -27.44 -1.02
C ALA A 236 -0.96 -26.77 -1.41
N TYR A 237 -0.91 -25.43 -1.37
CA TYR A 237 0.29 -24.66 -1.65
C TYR A 237 1.44 -25.02 -0.70
N LEU A 238 1.21 -25.00 0.61
CA LEU A 238 2.24 -25.31 1.61
C LEU A 238 2.70 -26.77 1.56
N GLY A 239 1.79 -27.69 1.18
CA GLY A 239 2.13 -29.09 0.91
C GLY A 239 3.16 -29.22 -0.20
N LEU A 240 2.89 -28.61 -1.35
CA LEU A 240 3.79 -28.60 -2.52
C LEU A 240 5.07 -27.79 -2.26
N ALA A 241 4.96 -26.66 -1.57
CA ALA A 241 6.08 -25.77 -1.27
C ALA A 241 7.14 -26.43 -0.38
N ARG A 242 6.78 -27.45 0.42
CA ARG A 242 7.72 -28.14 1.31
C ARG A 242 8.86 -28.80 0.54
N ASP A 243 8.54 -29.42 -0.59
CA ASP A 243 9.50 -30.13 -1.43
C ASP A 243 10.25 -29.18 -2.38
N HIS A 244 9.85 -27.90 -2.40
CA HIS A 244 10.34 -26.88 -3.31
C HIS A 244 10.86 -25.62 -2.61
N ALA A 245 11.07 -25.67 -1.29
CA ALA A 245 11.42 -24.48 -0.50
C ALA A 245 12.76 -23.85 -0.90
N GLY A 246 13.64 -24.60 -1.57
CA GLY A 246 14.92 -24.11 -2.12
C GLY A 246 14.81 -23.40 -3.48
N LEU A 247 13.64 -23.37 -4.12
CA LEU A 247 13.45 -22.63 -5.38
C LEU A 247 13.58 -21.12 -5.16
N ASP A 248 14.26 -20.45 -6.10
CA ASP A 248 14.47 -19.02 -6.05
C ASP A 248 13.13 -18.26 -5.95
N GLY A 249 13.09 -17.28 -5.05
CA GLY A 249 11.93 -16.42 -4.83
C GLY A 249 10.75 -17.05 -4.09
N LEU A 250 10.66 -18.37 -3.94
CA LEU A 250 9.47 -19.02 -3.35
C LEU A 250 9.30 -18.68 -1.86
N LEU A 251 10.33 -18.91 -1.04
CA LEU A 251 10.26 -18.58 0.38
C LEU A 251 10.10 -17.07 0.60
N ARG A 252 10.77 -16.25 -0.21
CA ARG A 252 10.64 -14.80 -0.14
C ARG A 252 9.20 -14.35 -0.42
N ASP A 253 8.58 -14.88 -1.48
CA ASP A 253 7.20 -14.61 -1.84
C ASP A 253 6.23 -15.00 -0.71
N LEU A 254 6.34 -16.21 -0.17
CA LEU A 254 5.50 -16.68 0.93
C LEU A 254 5.67 -15.81 2.19
N LEU A 255 6.91 -15.46 2.55
CA LEU A 255 7.18 -14.62 3.71
C LEU A 255 6.62 -13.20 3.53
N GLU A 256 6.74 -12.62 2.34
CA GLU A 256 6.12 -11.31 2.07
C GLU A 256 4.59 -11.42 2.13
N LEU A 257 3.99 -12.43 1.49
CA LEU A 257 2.54 -12.64 1.58
C LEU A 257 2.08 -12.77 3.04
N ALA A 258 2.78 -13.56 3.85
CA ALA A 258 2.48 -13.77 5.27
C ALA A 258 2.71 -12.53 6.16
N VAL A 259 3.48 -11.56 5.72
CA VAL A 259 3.63 -10.26 6.38
C VAL A 259 2.47 -9.32 6.04
N TRP A 260 1.92 -9.44 4.83
CA TRP A 260 1.01 -8.47 4.23
C TRP A 260 -0.47 -8.88 4.19
N GLU A 261 -0.78 -10.16 4.40
CA GLU A 261 -2.17 -10.67 4.40
C GLU A 261 -2.92 -10.26 5.67
N ASP A 262 -3.66 -9.14 5.65
CA ASP A 262 -4.19 -8.50 6.86
C ASP A 262 -5.55 -9.08 7.36
N TYR A 263 -6.07 -10.16 6.76
CA TYR A 263 -7.35 -10.80 7.12
C TYR A 263 -7.24 -12.01 8.05
N GLY A 264 -6.01 -12.47 8.37
CA GLY A 264 -5.80 -13.66 9.21
C GLY A 264 -6.18 -14.97 8.53
N LEU A 265 -6.09 -14.99 7.19
CA LEU A 265 -6.36 -16.16 6.37
C LEU A 265 -5.21 -17.15 6.39
N LEU A 266 -3.96 -16.69 6.49
CA LEU A 266 -2.78 -17.55 6.54
C LEU A 266 -2.60 -18.15 7.94
N ARG A 267 -2.99 -19.42 8.10
CA ARG A 267 -2.96 -20.14 9.39
C ARG A 267 -1.91 -21.25 9.42
N GLY A 268 -1.52 -21.78 8.27
CA GLY A 268 -0.58 -22.90 8.14
C GLY A 268 0.89 -22.49 8.12
N VAL A 269 1.19 -21.21 7.85
CA VAL A 269 2.55 -20.71 7.63
C VAL A 269 3.48 -20.96 8.82
N ASP A 270 3.05 -20.72 10.05
CA ASP A 270 3.91 -20.92 11.23
C ASP A 270 4.35 -22.38 11.36
N GLY A 271 3.42 -23.32 11.19
CA GLY A 271 3.71 -24.76 11.21
C GLY A 271 4.58 -25.20 10.03
N PHE A 272 4.40 -24.61 8.85
CA PHE A 272 5.26 -24.83 7.70
C PHE A 272 6.70 -24.36 7.98
N LEU A 273 6.87 -23.15 8.51
CA LEU A 273 8.18 -22.56 8.81
C LEU A 273 8.92 -23.35 9.90
N GLY A 274 8.20 -23.80 10.95
CA GLY A 274 8.76 -24.65 12.00
C GLY A 274 9.09 -26.08 11.57
N ALA A 275 8.68 -26.50 10.37
CA ALA A 275 8.98 -27.83 9.83
C ALA A 275 10.01 -27.79 8.68
N LEU A 276 10.60 -26.62 8.39
CA LEU A 276 11.63 -26.50 7.37
C LEU A 276 12.88 -27.30 7.75
N GLN A 277 13.54 -27.86 6.73
CA GLN A 277 14.90 -28.39 6.89
C GLN A 277 15.89 -27.25 7.15
N GLU A 278 17.02 -27.55 7.80
CA GLU A 278 17.99 -26.54 8.27
C GLU A 278 18.43 -25.57 7.16
N GLU A 279 18.73 -26.08 5.97
CA GLU A 279 19.13 -25.27 4.81
C GLU A 279 18.06 -24.24 4.42
N HIS A 280 16.79 -24.68 4.36
CA HIS A 280 15.66 -23.84 4.00
C HIS A 280 15.27 -22.88 5.14
N ALA A 281 15.40 -23.29 6.40
CA ALA A 281 15.23 -22.42 7.56
C ALA A 281 16.26 -21.28 7.53
N ASN A 282 17.53 -21.58 7.25
CA ASN A 282 18.57 -20.59 7.07
C ASN A 282 18.27 -19.62 5.92
N LEU A 283 17.72 -20.10 4.80
CA LEU A 283 17.25 -19.25 3.71
C LEU A 283 16.11 -18.32 4.16
N ALA A 284 15.10 -18.84 4.85
CA ALA A 284 13.99 -18.04 5.39
C ALA A 284 14.47 -16.95 6.37
N VAL A 285 15.44 -17.27 7.24
CA VAL A 285 16.06 -16.28 8.14
C VAL A 285 16.77 -15.17 7.36
N ARG A 286 17.51 -15.51 6.29
CA ARG A 286 18.17 -14.53 5.42
C ARG A 286 17.15 -13.62 4.73
N GLU A 287 16.06 -14.18 4.21
CA GLU A 287 15.00 -13.39 3.59
C GLU A 287 14.33 -12.44 4.59
N LEU A 288 13.99 -12.92 5.79
CA LEU A 288 13.44 -12.08 6.85
C LEU A 288 14.44 -11.01 7.32
N ALA A 289 15.74 -11.30 7.32
CA ALA A 289 16.77 -10.31 7.61
C ALA A 289 16.86 -9.19 6.56
N SER A 290 16.36 -9.43 5.34
CA SER A 290 16.18 -8.40 4.30
C SER A 290 14.84 -7.66 4.42
N ILE A 291 13.74 -8.37 4.73
CA ILE A 291 12.40 -7.77 4.88
C ILE A 291 12.34 -6.81 6.09
N ILE A 292 12.86 -7.23 7.25
CA ILE A 292 12.72 -6.49 8.51
C ILE A 292 13.31 -5.07 8.44
N PRO A 293 14.54 -4.84 7.94
CA PRO A 293 15.08 -3.50 7.79
C PRO A 293 14.26 -2.59 6.86
N GLU A 294 13.68 -3.14 5.79
CA GLU A 294 12.81 -2.39 4.88
C GLU A 294 11.55 -1.92 5.61
N LEU A 295 10.87 -2.81 6.34
CA LEU A 295 9.69 -2.45 7.13
C LEU A 295 10.00 -1.41 8.22
N ARG A 296 11.18 -1.50 8.87
CA ARG A 296 11.65 -0.49 9.83
C ARG A 296 11.89 0.86 9.18
N ARG A 297 12.52 0.88 8.00
CA ARG A 297 12.78 2.12 7.25
C ARG A 297 11.48 2.83 6.90
N GLU A 298 10.48 2.06 6.47
CA GLU A 298 9.14 2.59 6.11
C GLU A 298 8.21 2.78 7.32
N ARG A 299 8.63 2.37 8.54
CA ARG A 299 7.87 2.46 9.81
C ARG A 299 6.52 1.73 9.77
N LEU A 300 6.50 0.57 9.14
CA LEU A 300 5.31 -0.29 9.05
C LEU A 300 5.26 -1.24 10.25
N GLU A 301 4.94 -0.72 11.43
CA GLU A 301 5.07 -1.44 12.71
C GLU A 301 4.23 -2.73 12.79
N TYR A 302 3.02 -2.74 12.22
CA TYR A 302 2.17 -3.93 12.19
C TYR A 302 2.81 -5.06 11.36
N GLN A 303 3.19 -4.76 10.13
CA GLN A 303 3.92 -5.67 9.24
C GLN A 303 5.26 -6.11 9.85
N LEU A 304 5.97 -5.18 10.52
CA LEU A 304 7.22 -5.48 11.21
C LEU A 304 7.02 -6.50 12.33
N ALA A 305 5.97 -6.33 13.15
CA ALA A 305 5.63 -7.28 14.20
C ALA A 305 5.34 -8.68 13.63
N ARG A 306 4.64 -8.77 12.50
CA ARG A 306 4.41 -10.03 11.78
C ARG A 306 5.70 -10.65 11.27
N ALA A 307 6.56 -9.88 10.60
CA ALA A 307 7.86 -10.39 10.13
C ALA A 307 8.73 -10.92 11.28
N LEU A 308 8.71 -10.25 12.44
CA LEU A 308 9.39 -10.72 13.64
C LEU A 308 8.76 -11.99 14.23
N ALA A 309 7.43 -12.13 14.17
CA ALA A 309 6.74 -13.35 14.57
C ALA A 309 7.10 -14.54 13.67
N LEU A 310 7.07 -14.36 12.34
CA LEU A 310 7.52 -15.38 11.39
C LEU A 310 8.97 -15.78 11.63
N ARG A 311 9.85 -14.82 11.94
CA ARG A 311 11.26 -15.12 12.29
C ARG A 311 11.36 -16.01 13.52
N ARG A 312 10.52 -15.79 14.54
CA ARG A 312 10.46 -16.67 15.71
C ARG A 312 9.95 -18.05 15.34
N ALA A 313 8.93 -18.16 14.48
CA ALA A 313 8.42 -19.45 14.01
C ALA A 313 9.49 -20.28 13.29
N VAL A 314 10.30 -19.64 12.43
CA VAL A 314 11.44 -20.32 11.75
C VAL A 314 12.48 -20.83 12.76
N LEU A 315 12.77 -20.05 13.81
CA LEU A 315 13.83 -20.36 14.78
C LEU A 315 13.40 -21.31 15.90
N ALA A 316 12.09 -21.44 16.17
CA ALA A 316 11.57 -22.22 17.29
C ALA A 316 12.08 -23.67 17.37
N PRO A 317 12.29 -24.41 16.27
CA PRO A 317 12.85 -25.76 16.31
C PRO A 317 14.36 -25.84 16.60
N TRP A 318 15.07 -24.71 16.52
CA TRP A 318 16.54 -24.62 16.52
C TRP A 318 17.11 -23.87 17.73
N GLY A 319 16.22 -23.41 18.63
CA GLY A 319 16.55 -22.58 19.80
C GLY A 319 16.58 -23.33 21.12
#